data_AF-E6TZT6-F1
#
_entry.id   AF-E6TZT6-F1
#
_cell.length_a   1.000
_cell.length_b   1.000
_cell.length_c   1.000
_cell.angle_alpha   90.00
_cell.angle_beta   90.00
_cell.angle_gamma   90.00
#
_symmetry.space_group_name_H-M   'P 1'
#
loop_
_entity.id
_entity.type
_entity.pdbx_description
1 polymer ?
#
loop_
_entity_poly.entity_id
_entity_poly.type
_entity_poly.pdbx_seq_one_letter_code
_entity_poly.pdbx_strand_id
1 'polypeptide(L)'
;MYQNNEQIKVEIREIDRELSNLEGYANISLKVSRENVERGRIQKHLNFVNQLEKNKDIRNNSLMIFFDGYENDAREIIEIPEVRKWVSRLFKKKPHIFYYLSDNETISIFLLCISKSKIVKSDNQTATYEITLENHIITKIMTSAIAHSRKRGDSIEKQEEVESTILFGIIKNSM
;
A
#
# COMPACT_ATOMS: atom_id res chain seq x y z
N MET A 1 16.34 17.60 -37.67
CA MET A 1 16.13 18.37 -36.43
C MET A 1 15.44 17.45 -35.44
N TYR A 2 16.20 16.91 -34.49
CA TYR A 2 15.69 16.02 -33.45
C TYR A 2 15.19 16.89 -32.28
N GLN A 3 13.91 16.76 -31.92
CA GLN A 3 13.36 17.39 -30.71
C GLN A 3 13.66 16.51 -29.48
N ASN A 4 14.17 17.18 -28.46
CA ASN A 4 14.71 16.64 -27.22
C ASN A 4 13.71 15.77 -26.45
N ASN A 5 14.11 14.52 -26.18
CA ASN A 5 13.58 13.72 -25.08
C ASN A 5 14.21 14.23 -23.78
N GLU A 6 13.45 14.96 -22.96
CA GLU A 6 13.85 15.21 -21.57
C GLU A 6 13.79 13.89 -20.78
N GLN A 7 14.95 13.23 -20.69
CA GLN A 7 15.17 12.17 -19.71
C GLN A 7 15.19 12.78 -18.32
N ILE A 8 14.19 12.47 -17.51
CA ILE A 8 14.23 12.73 -16.07
C ILE A 8 15.23 11.75 -15.46
N LYS A 9 16.45 12.24 -15.20
CA LYS A 9 17.45 11.56 -14.39
C LYS A 9 17.06 11.77 -12.93
N VAL A 10 16.39 10.78 -12.33
CA VAL A 10 16.11 10.78 -10.88
C VAL A 10 17.41 10.40 -10.17
N GLU A 11 18.18 11.42 -9.76
CA GLU A 11 19.23 11.22 -8.76
C GLU A 11 18.56 10.83 -7.44
N ILE A 12 18.80 9.60 -6.99
CA ILE A 12 18.43 9.13 -5.65
C ILE A 12 19.41 9.82 -4.69
N ARG A 13 19.09 11.03 -4.25
CA ARG A 13 19.73 11.66 -3.09
C ARG A 13 18.76 11.60 -1.93
N GLU A 14 19.20 10.89 -0.88
CA GLU A 14 18.70 10.94 0.50
C GLU A 14 17.21 10.61 0.68
N ILE A 15 16.90 9.31 0.55
CA ILE A 15 15.90 8.70 1.43
C ILE A 15 16.58 8.61 2.79
N ASP A 16 15.99 9.22 3.81
CA ASP A 16 16.51 9.33 5.17
C ASP A 16 17.16 8.02 5.64
N ARG A 17 18.44 8.14 6.02
CA ARG A 17 19.31 7.07 6.50
C ARG A 17 19.13 6.76 7.99
N GLU A 18 17.95 7.00 8.54
CA GLU A 18 17.64 6.56 9.90
C GLU A 18 16.66 5.38 9.84
N LEU A 19 17.06 4.27 10.50
CA LEU A 19 16.44 2.94 10.53
C LEU A 19 17.07 1.87 9.62
N SER A 20 18.38 1.94 9.40
CA SER A 20 19.18 0.72 9.33
C SER A 20 19.42 0.19 10.75
N ASN A 21 18.69 -0.86 11.16
CA ASN A 21 19.18 -1.97 11.99
C ASN A 21 18.03 -2.87 12.48
N LEU A 22 17.47 -3.68 11.58
CA LEU A 22 16.99 -5.04 11.87
C LEU A 22 17.20 -5.86 10.61
N GLU A 23 17.66 -7.09 10.76
CA GLU A 23 18.13 -7.96 9.68
C GLU A 23 17.10 -8.09 8.54
N GLY A 24 17.52 -7.79 7.31
CA GLY A 24 17.13 -8.61 6.17
C GLY A 24 16.04 -8.16 5.19
N TYR A 25 15.52 -6.93 5.16
CA TYR A 25 14.66 -6.49 4.03
C TYR A 25 14.83 -5.00 3.72
N ALA A 26 14.87 -4.64 2.43
CA ALA A 26 14.86 -3.24 2.00
C ALA A 26 13.46 -2.68 2.26
N ASN A 27 13.26 -2.05 3.42
CA ASN A 27 12.01 -1.39 3.79
C ASN A 27 11.92 -0.06 3.05
N ILE A 28 11.11 -0.04 1.99
CA ILE A 28 10.79 1.15 1.21
C ILE A 28 9.64 1.87 1.91
N SER A 29 9.83 3.15 2.18
CA SER A 29 8.85 4.02 2.81
C SER A 29 8.28 5.00 1.79
N LEU A 30 6.95 5.03 1.63
CA LEU A 30 6.26 5.97 0.77
C LEU A 30 5.37 6.92 1.57
N LYS A 31 5.82 8.18 1.67
CA LYS A 31 5.07 9.28 2.27
C LYS A 31 4.03 9.84 1.29
N VAL A 32 2.76 9.86 1.71
CA VAL A 32 1.64 10.45 0.95
C VAL A 32 1.16 11.69 1.68
N SER A 33 1.46 12.88 1.15
CA SER A 33 1.05 14.12 1.82
C SER A 33 -0.45 14.39 1.71
N ARG A 34 -1.03 14.99 2.75
CA ARG A 34 -2.41 15.47 2.83
C ARG A 34 -2.84 16.26 1.59
N GLU A 35 -2.00 17.16 1.09
CA GLU A 35 -2.31 17.91 -0.13
C GLU A 35 -2.56 16.98 -1.33
N ASN A 36 -1.76 15.91 -1.49
CA ASN A 36 -1.97 14.96 -2.57
C ASN A 36 -3.24 14.12 -2.36
N VAL A 37 -3.57 13.80 -1.11
CA VAL A 37 -4.80 13.08 -0.76
C VAL A 37 -6.02 13.93 -1.06
N GLU A 38 -6.11 15.12 -0.48
CA GLU A 38 -7.26 16.03 -0.58
C GLU A 38 -7.47 16.53 -2.02
N ARG A 39 -6.39 16.82 -2.76
CA ARG A 39 -6.48 17.17 -4.19
C ARG A 39 -6.63 15.96 -5.11
N GLY A 40 -6.65 14.74 -4.57
CA GLY A 40 -6.79 13.50 -5.34
C GLY A 40 -5.66 13.26 -6.35
N ARG A 41 -4.44 13.72 -6.05
CA ARG A 41 -3.25 13.58 -6.90
C ARG A 41 -2.57 12.24 -6.65
N ILE A 42 -2.82 11.29 -7.56
CA ILE A 42 -2.27 9.93 -7.47
C ILE A 42 -1.10 9.67 -8.45
N GLN A 43 -0.89 10.52 -9.44
CA GLN A 43 -0.01 10.19 -10.58
C GLN A 43 1.44 9.91 -10.17
N LYS A 44 2.00 10.71 -9.24
CA LYS A 44 3.36 10.48 -8.74
C LYS A 44 3.51 9.12 -8.04
N HIS A 45 2.46 8.69 -7.33
CA HIS A 45 2.44 7.41 -6.60
C HIS A 45 2.21 6.23 -7.53
N LEU A 46 1.39 6.40 -8.59
CA LEU A 46 1.30 5.41 -9.66
C LEU A 46 2.65 5.22 -10.37
N ASN A 47 3.37 6.32 -10.63
CA ASN A 47 4.70 6.27 -11.22
C ASN A 47 5.70 5.57 -10.29
N PHE A 48 5.61 5.80 -8.98
CA PHE A 48 6.41 5.08 -7.99
C PHE A 48 6.13 3.57 -8.02
N VAL A 49 4.86 3.14 -8.01
CA VAL A 49 4.51 1.72 -8.12
C VAL A 49 5.03 1.12 -9.43
N ASN A 50 4.96 1.85 -10.55
CA ASN A 50 5.56 1.43 -11.82
C ASN A 50 7.08 1.22 -11.72
N GLN A 51 7.78 1.98 -10.87
CA GLN A 51 9.22 1.78 -10.66
C GLN A 51 9.49 0.51 -9.86
N LEU A 52 8.69 0.23 -8.83
CA LEU A 52 8.76 -1.04 -8.09
C LEU A 52 8.51 -2.24 -9.00
N GLU A 53 7.57 -2.12 -9.94
CA GLU A 53 7.27 -3.17 -10.93
C GLU A 53 8.47 -3.47 -11.84
N LYS A 54 9.21 -2.43 -12.24
CA LYS A 54 10.37 -2.54 -13.15
C LYS A 54 11.64 -3.02 -12.45
N ASN A 55 11.81 -2.69 -11.18
CA ASN A 55 12.98 -3.06 -10.42
C ASN A 55 12.83 -4.51 -9.89
N LYS A 56 13.64 -5.43 -10.42
CA LYS A 56 13.61 -6.86 -10.04
C LYS A 56 14.17 -7.12 -8.64
N ASP A 57 14.97 -6.22 -8.10
CA ASP A 57 15.60 -6.38 -6.78
C ASP A 57 14.63 -6.07 -5.64
N ILE A 58 13.53 -5.35 -5.93
CA ILE A 58 12.46 -5.10 -4.97
C ILE A 58 11.65 -6.37 -4.77
N ARG A 59 11.57 -6.83 -3.53
CA ARG A 59 10.88 -8.07 -3.16
C ARG A 59 9.44 -7.81 -2.72
N ASN A 60 8.67 -8.87 -2.51
CA ASN A 60 7.43 -8.80 -1.74
C ASN A 60 7.70 -8.21 -0.34
N ASN A 61 6.64 -7.76 0.33
CA ASN A 61 6.69 -7.30 1.72
C ASN A 61 7.78 -6.23 1.97
N SER A 62 7.91 -5.26 1.07
CA SER A 62 8.98 -4.25 1.07
C SER A 62 8.49 -2.79 1.11
N LEU A 63 7.18 -2.53 1.10
CA LEU A 63 6.61 -1.20 0.99
C LEU A 63 5.70 -0.86 2.17
N MET A 64 6.07 0.17 2.91
CA MET A 64 5.22 0.84 3.89
C MET A 64 4.67 2.14 3.30
N ILE A 65 3.40 2.45 3.55
CA ILE A 65 2.76 3.68 3.05
C ILE A 65 2.11 4.41 4.22
N PHE A 66 2.52 5.65 4.44
CA PHE A 66 1.97 6.49 5.51
C PHE A 66 1.45 7.83 4.97
N PHE A 67 0.44 8.36 5.66
CA PHE A 67 -0.25 9.58 5.30
C PHE A 67 0.17 10.71 6.24
N ASP A 68 0.75 11.75 5.67
CA ASP A 68 1.39 12.85 6.42
C ASP A 68 0.58 14.15 6.31
N GLY A 69 0.56 14.94 7.38
CA GLY A 69 -0.18 16.19 7.49
C GLY A 69 -1.56 16.06 8.16
N TYR A 70 -1.83 14.90 8.76
CA TYR A 70 -3.07 14.60 9.49
C TYR A 70 -2.86 14.49 11.01
N GLU A 71 -1.69 14.88 11.52
CA GLU A 71 -1.30 14.72 12.93
C GLU A 71 -2.19 15.52 13.90
N ASN A 72 -2.81 16.59 13.40
CA ASN A 72 -3.77 17.42 14.14
C ASN A 72 -5.23 17.17 13.72
N ASP A 73 -5.49 16.16 12.88
CA ASP A 73 -6.85 15.74 12.57
C ASP A 73 -7.36 14.87 13.73
N ALA A 74 -8.56 15.17 14.23
CA ALA A 74 -9.12 14.41 15.35
C ALA A 74 -9.63 13.01 14.94
N ARG A 75 -9.67 12.74 13.62
CA ARG A 75 -10.12 11.47 13.05
C ARG A 75 -8.94 10.55 12.78
N GLU A 76 -9.19 9.25 12.88
CA GLU A 76 -8.23 8.25 12.42
C GLU A 76 -8.05 8.32 10.90
N ILE A 77 -6.85 7.99 10.39
CA ILE A 77 -6.52 8.05 8.95
C ILE A 77 -7.57 7.37 8.07
N ILE A 78 -8.10 6.24 8.50
CA ILE A 78 -9.11 5.46 7.76
C ILE A 78 -10.52 6.05 7.80
N GLU A 79 -10.80 6.98 8.72
CA GLU A 79 -12.06 7.73 8.82
C GLU A 79 -12.07 8.94 7.89
N ILE A 80 -10.90 9.39 7.43
CA ILE A 80 -10.76 10.52 6.52
C ILE A 80 -11.24 10.12 5.11
N PRO A 81 -12.37 10.67 4.61
CA PRO A 81 -12.96 10.23 3.34
C PRO A 81 -12.02 10.40 2.14
N GLU A 82 -11.19 11.44 2.15
CA GLU A 82 -10.21 11.72 1.12
C GLU A 82 -9.14 10.64 1.05
N VAL A 83 -8.67 10.14 2.20
CA VAL A 83 -7.72 9.02 2.28
C VAL A 83 -8.36 7.77 1.67
N ARG A 84 -9.58 7.41 2.10
CA ARG A 84 -10.30 6.25 1.57
C ARG A 84 -10.44 6.32 0.04
N LYS A 85 -10.83 7.48 -0.47
CA LYS A 85 -10.99 7.74 -1.90
C LYS A 85 -9.64 7.65 -2.64
N TRP A 86 -8.58 8.17 -2.05
CA TRP A 86 -7.24 8.14 -2.63
C TRP A 86 -6.71 6.70 -2.73
N VAL A 87 -6.81 5.92 -1.65
CA VAL A 87 -6.39 4.51 -1.61
C VAL A 87 -7.20 3.67 -2.60
N SER A 88 -8.52 3.83 -2.60
CA SER A 88 -9.41 3.13 -3.55
C SER A 88 -9.04 3.42 -5.01
N ARG A 89 -8.67 4.66 -5.35
CA ARG A 89 -8.20 5.02 -6.69
C ARG A 89 -6.85 4.39 -7.03
N LEU A 90 -5.91 4.36 -6.09
CA LEU A 90 -4.63 3.69 -6.28
C LEU A 90 -4.84 2.19 -6.53
N PHE A 91 -5.58 1.52 -5.65
CA PHE A 91 -5.90 0.09 -5.77
C PHE A 91 -6.63 -0.24 -7.07
N LYS A 92 -7.60 0.59 -7.50
CA LYS A 92 -8.31 0.39 -8.77
C LYS A 92 -7.35 0.36 -9.97
N LYS A 93 -6.26 1.13 -9.93
CA LYS A 93 -5.26 1.23 -10.99
C LYS A 93 -4.11 0.23 -10.82
N LYS A 94 -3.76 -0.12 -9.59
CA LYS A 94 -2.64 -0.99 -9.21
C LYS A 94 -3.08 -2.00 -8.15
N PRO A 95 -3.91 -2.99 -8.51
CA PRO A 95 -4.47 -3.92 -7.52
C PRO A 95 -3.40 -4.83 -6.90
N HIS A 96 -2.34 -5.13 -7.66
CA HIS A 96 -1.21 -5.94 -7.18
C HIS A 96 -0.31 -5.21 -6.17
N ILE A 97 -0.65 -3.97 -5.75
CA ILE A 97 0.08 -3.24 -4.71
C ILE A 97 0.27 -4.07 -3.43
N PHE A 98 -0.69 -4.94 -3.11
CA PHE A 98 -0.64 -5.85 -1.96
C PHE A 98 0.54 -6.84 -2.00
N TYR A 99 1.12 -7.11 -3.16
CA TYR A 99 2.38 -7.88 -3.25
C TYR A 99 3.52 -7.19 -2.50
N TYR A 100 3.55 -5.85 -2.52
CA TYR A 100 4.64 -5.07 -1.96
C TYR A 100 4.43 -4.69 -0.49
N LEU A 101 3.20 -4.66 0.03
CA LEU A 101 2.93 -4.10 1.35
C LEU A 101 3.63 -4.90 2.47
N SER A 102 4.45 -4.25 3.27
CA SER A 102 5.37 -4.90 4.22
C SER A 102 4.80 -5.16 5.61
N ASP A 103 3.86 -4.32 6.05
CA ASP A 103 3.42 -4.29 7.43
C ASP A 103 1.89 -4.43 7.56
N ASN A 104 1.49 -5.03 8.68
CA ASN A 104 0.08 -5.29 8.96
C ASN A 104 -0.75 -4.00 9.05
N GLU A 105 -0.15 -2.88 9.47
CA GLU A 105 -0.85 -1.60 9.58
C GLU A 105 -1.18 -1.02 8.20
N THR A 106 -0.20 -0.92 7.29
CA THR A 106 -0.46 -0.49 5.90
C THR A 106 -1.48 -1.40 5.21
N ILE A 107 -1.37 -2.72 5.39
CA ILE A 107 -2.34 -3.68 4.84
C ILE A 107 -3.74 -3.41 5.41
N SER A 108 -3.87 -3.26 6.73
CA SER A 108 -5.13 -2.92 7.40
C SER A 108 -5.74 -1.63 6.86
N ILE A 109 -4.96 -0.54 6.77
CA ILE A 109 -5.43 0.74 6.22
C ILE A 109 -5.95 0.55 4.80
N PHE A 110 -5.23 -0.18 3.95
CA PHE A 110 -5.66 -0.45 2.59
C PHE A 110 -6.96 -1.24 2.53
N LEU A 111 -7.07 -2.33 3.30
CA LEU A 111 -8.28 -3.14 3.40
C LEU A 111 -9.47 -2.32 3.90
N LEU A 112 -9.28 -1.53 4.96
CA LEU A 112 -10.30 -0.64 5.54
C LEU A 112 -10.79 0.39 4.52
N CYS A 113 -9.88 0.98 3.74
CA CYS A 113 -10.23 2.00 2.74
C CYS A 113 -11.00 1.45 1.52
N ILE A 114 -10.76 0.20 1.13
CA ILE A 114 -11.41 -0.43 -0.05
C ILE A 114 -12.62 -1.29 0.30
N SER A 115 -12.97 -1.39 1.58
CA SER A 115 -14.10 -2.15 2.10
C SER A 115 -15.19 -1.25 2.68
N LYS A 116 -16.32 -1.87 3.02
CA LYS A 116 -17.29 -1.26 3.94
C LYS A 116 -16.81 -1.55 5.35
N SER A 117 -16.78 -0.53 6.21
CA SER A 117 -16.35 -0.66 7.60
C SER A 117 -17.32 0.06 8.52
N LYS A 118 -17.51 -0.47 9.72
CA LYS A 118 -18.25 0.18 10.81
C LYS A 118 -17.42 0.09 12.10
N ILE A 119 -17.53 1.11 12.93
CA ILE A 119 -16.92 1.11 14.27
C ILE A 119 -17.77 0.21 15.15
N VAL A 120 -17.14 -0.78 15.78
CA VAL A 120 -17.82 -1.70 16.72
C VAL A 120 -17.45 -1.42 18.17
N LYS A 121 -16.27 -0.84 18.39
CA LYS A 121 -15.83 -0.37 19.71
C LYS A 121 -14.95 0.86 19.53
N SER A 122 -15.12 1.86 20.38
CA SER A 122 -14.24 3.02 20.43
C SER A 122 -14.10 3.47 21.88
N ASP A 123 -12.87 3.75 22.28
CA ASP A 123 -12.53 4.45 23.52
C ASP A 123 -11.60 5.64 23.21
N ASN A 124 -11.12 6.33 24.25
CA ASN A 124 -10.30 7.53 24.09
C ASN A 124 -8.92 7.27 23.46
N GLN A 125 -8.54 6.01 23.22
CA GLN A 125 -7.21 5.64 22.69
C GLN A 125 -7.28 4.77 21.44
N THR A 126 -8.34 3.98 21.27
CA THR A 126 -8.43 2.99 20.19
C THR A 126 -9.85 2.90 19.62
N ALA A 127 -9.92 2.62 18.32
CA ALA A 127 -11.14 2.23 17.63
C ALA A 127 -10.96 0.85 16.99
N THR A 128 -11.95 -0.03 17.20
CA THR A 128 -12.05 -1.35 16.56
C THR A 128 -13.08 -1.26 15.44
N TYR A 129 -12.67 -1.71 14.26
CA TYR A 129 -13.48 -1.68 13.05
C TYR A 129 -13.82 -3.10 12.63
N GLU A 130 -15.10 -3.35 12.38
CA GLU A 130 -15.53 -4.55 11.67
C GLU A 130 -15.62 -4.19 10.18
N ILE A 131 -14.93 -4.97 9.34
CA ILE A 131 -14.98 -4.77 7.89
C ILE A 131 -15.80 -5.85 7.20
N THR A 132 -16.50 -5.44 6.16
CA THR A 132 -17.13 -6.34 5.20
C THR A 132 -16.40 -6.16 3.87
N LEU A 133 -15.51 -7.11 3.55
CA LEU A 133 -14.93 -7.22 2.21
C LEU A 133 -15.84 -8.06 1.31
N GLU A 134 -16.22 -7.50 0.17
CA GLU A 134 -16.96 -8.25 -0.83
C GLU A 134 -16.04 -9.28 -1.50
N ASN A 135 -16.54 -10.50 -1.75
CA ASN A 135 -15.74 -11.61 -2.32
C ASN A 135 -14.97 -11.21 -3.58
N HIS A 136 -15.59 -10.40 -4.45
CA HIS A 136 -14.95 -9.94 -5.68
C HIS A 136 -13.73 -9.04 -5.43
N ILE A 137 -13.68 -8.31 -4.31
CA ILE A 137 -12.52 -7.51 -3.88
C ILE A 137 -11.42 -8.45 -3.37
N ILE A 138 -11.75 -9.43 -2.53
CA ILE A 138 -10.81 -10.45 -2.04
C ILE A 138 -10.15 -11.17 -3.23
N THR A 139 -10.96 -11.68 -4.16
CA THR A 139 -10.47 -12.33 -5.38
C THR A 139 -9.56 -11.39 -6.17
N LYS A 140 -9.93 -10.12 -6.33
CA LYS A 140 -9.12 -9.15 -7.07
C LYS A 140 -7.76 -8.90 -6.41
N ILE A 141 -7.72 -8.76 -5.08
CA ILE A 141 -6.46 -8.60 -4.33
C ILE A 141 -5.58 -9.83 -4.56
N MET A 142 -6.10 -11.01 -4.19
CA MET A 142 -5.38 -12.28 -4.26
C MET A 142 -4.87 -12.58 -5.67
N THR A 143 -5.76 -12.58 -6.66
CA THR A 143 -5.40 -12.91 -8.04
C THR A 143 -4.40 -11.92 -8.61
N SER A 144 -4.51 -10.62 -8.31
CA SER A 144 -3.56 -9.63 -8.84
C SER A 144 -2.18 -9.72 -8.20
N ALA A 145 -2.09 -9.93 -6.88
CA ALA A 145 -0.82 -10.08 -6.18
C ALA A 145 -0.09 -11.36 -6.61
N ILE A 146 -0.80 -12.49 -6.67
CA ILE A 146 -0.23 -13.78 -7.10
C ILE A 146 0.15 -13.77 -8.58
N ALA A 147 -0.69 -13.19 -9.46
CA ALA A 147 -0.32 -13.04 -10.87
C ALA A 147 0.94 -12.19 -11.04
N HIS A 148 1.11 -11.16 -10.22
CA HIS A 148 2.31 -10.33 -10.23
C HIS A 148 3.54 -11.09 -9.71
N SER A 149 3.42 -11.84 -8.60
CA SER A 149 4.48 -12.70 -8.08
C SER A 149 4.95 -13.72 -9.14
N ARG A 150 4.01 -14.39 -9.82
CA ARG A 150 4.31 -15.30 -10.95
C ARG A 150 5.03 -14.59 -12.09
N LYS A 151 4.58 -13.40 -12.48
CA LYS A 151 5.21 -12.59 -13.53
C LYS A 151 6.66 -12.23 -13.18
N ARG A 152 6.98 -12.08 -11.89
CA ARG A 152 8.35 -11.80 -11.41
C ARG A 152 9.23 -13.05 -11.37
N GLY A 153 8.66 -14.24 -11.53
CA GLY A 153 9.38 -15.51 -11.46
C GLY A 153 9.65 -15.94 -10.02
N ASP A 154 8.82 -15.50 -9.07
CA ASP A 154 8.92 -15.96 -7.69
C ASP A 154 8.63 -17.46 -7.59
N SER A 155 9.32 -18.14 -6.67
CA SER A 155 9.10 -19.55 -6.38
C SER A 155 7.70 -19.78 -5.79
N ILE A 156 7.29 -21.05 -5.69
CA ILE A 156 5.99 -21.41 -5.11
C ILE A 156 5.94 -20.97 -3.64
N GLU A 157 7.02 -21.18 -2.90
CA GLU A 157 7.11 -20.81 -1.47
C GLU A 157 6.91 -19.31 -1.27
N LYS A 158 7.47 -18.49 -2.17
CA LYS A 158 7.26 -17.02 -2.14
C LYS A 158 5.83 -16.62 -2.51
N GLN A 159 5.21 -17.33 -3.44
CA GLN A 159 3.81 -17.09 -3.79
C GLN A 159 2.90 -17.41 -2.60
N GLU A 160 3.18 -18.51 -1.89
CA GLU A 160 2.49 -18.91 -0.65
C GLU A 160 2.71 -17.91 0.49
N GLU A 161 3.92 -17.32 0.60
CA GLU A 161 4.20 -16.24 1.56
C GLU A 161 3.33 -15.01 1.27
N VAL A 162 3.28 -14.56 0.01
CA VAL A 162 2.42 -13.43 -0.42
C VAL A 162 0.95 -13.71 -0.12
N GLU A 163 0.47 -14.91 -0.44
CA GLU A 163 -0.90 -15.34 -0.13
C GLU A 163 -1.18 -15.33 1.37
N SER A 164 -0.27 -15.88 2.16
CA SER A 164 -0.41 -15.96 3.61
C SER A 164 -0.44 -14.57 4.27
N THR A 165 0.44 -13.65 3.85
CA THR A 165 0.47 -12.28 4.35
C THR A 165 -0.86 -11.56 4.06
N ILE A 166 -1.39 -11.67 2.84
CA ILE A 166 -2.65 -11.04 2.46
C ILE A 166 -3.82 -11.67 3.23
N LEU A 167 -3.88 -13.00 3.28
CA LEU A 167 -4.95 -13.72 3.95
C LEU A 167 -4.98 -13.43 5.46
N PHE A 168 -3.82 -13.39 6.10
CA PHE A 168 -3.68 -13.00 7.50
C PHE A 168 -4.21 -11.58 7.73
N GLY A 169 -3.84 -10.63 6.85
CA GLY A 169 -4.39 -9.28 6.87
C GLY A 169 -5.91 -9.25 6.75
N ILE A 170 -6.50 -10.02 5.84
CA ILE A 170 -7.96 -10.08 5.66
C ILE A 170 -8.63 -10.65 6.92
N ILE A 171 -8.15 -11.79 7.42
CA ILE A 171 -8.74 -12.47 8.58
C ILE A 171 -8.66 -11.58 9.82
N LYS A 172 -7.51 -10.95 10.08
CA LYS A 172 -7.31 -10.07 11.24
C LYS A 172 -8.30 -8.91 11.29
N ASN A 173 -8.73 -8.38 10.14
CA ASN A 173 -9.63 -7.23 10.10
C ASN A 173 -11.11 -7.61 9.89
N SER A 174 -11.41 -8.90 9.61
CA SER A 174 -12.78 -9.39 9.35
C SER A 174 -13.41 -10.13 10.53
N MET A 175 -12.66 -10.33 11.62
CA MET A 175 -13.14 -10.87 12.90
C MET A 175 -13.30 -9.74 13.92
#